data_AF-A6Q1W7-F1
#
_entry.id   AF-A6Q1W7-F1
#
_cell.length_a   1.000
_cell.length_b   1.000
_cell.length_c   1.000
_cell.angle_alpha   90.00
_cell.angle_beta   90.00
_cell.angle_gamma   90.00
#
_symmetry.space_group_name_H-M   'P 1'
#
loop_
_entity.id
_entity.type
_entity.pdbx_description
1 polymer ?
#
loop_
_entity_poly.entity_id
_entity_poly.type
_entity_poly.pdbx_seq_one_letter_code
_entity_poly.pdbx_strand_id
1 'polypeptide(L)'
;MRYFLVALMILPIFAANISKKYMVANNCMACHKWVVDKWKTSWHSRSHYSKDPLYKATLQYMSKKLHRPLEAIEIKCAQCHNPRMDVKKMSEDEIISRAVGIGDKKTDEAINAAYVKDGINCIVCHNIKAIKESHDPDKRGYKSIVWGPNDTMVGPFADAKSPYHKTMQADHFLHPNKLCFVCHYNGRNKYHKLVYETGMEYEQSGSTKQCVECHMSEKRERRLANIVVNGSLPKIRTVRDHLFMGARNGDILQKALDVKASVNNGRLTIHLINRTPHRVPTGFAGRMVVIEAHFGNTVKKEIIKTQYLDRKGRVTVPYLGKKKVFDNRILPKEDRVVTFDLPSSNLHEVSIKIYYRLINDDLEKKLKVSDPIFHKNYPIANLKLKI
;
A
#
# COMPACT_ATOMS: atom_id res chain seq x y z
N MET A 1 -33.37 52.28 18.28
CA MET A 1 -32.27 51.32 18.48
C MET A 1 -32.05 50.58 17.16
N ARG A 2 -31.06 51.00 16.37
CA ARG A 2 -30.81 50.45 15.02
C ARG A 2 -29.96 49.18 15.14
N TYR A 3 -30.53 48.02 14.82
CA TYR A 3 -29.81 46.77 14.74
C TYR A 3 -28.92 46.77 13.49
N PHE A 4 -27.60 46.78 13.67
CA PHE A 4 -26.64 46.51 12.61
C PHE A 4 -26.62 45.00 12.34
N LEU A 5 -27.21 44.60 11.21
CA LEU A 5 -27.04 43.27 10.64
C LEU A 5 -25.60 43.16 10.09
N VAL A 6 -24.70 42.56 10.88
CA VAL A 6 -23.38 42.16 10.39
C VAL A 6 -23.56 40.94 9.50
N ALA A 7 -23.62 41.16 8.19
CA ALA A 7 -23.56 40.09 7.21
C ALA A 7 -22.14 39.50 7.21
N LEU A 8 -21.96 38.36 7.89
CA LEU A 8 -20.77 37.53 7.73
C LEU A 8 -20.76 36.99 6.30
N MET A 9 -19.99 37.64 5.42
CA MET A 9 -19.61 37.07 4.13
C MET A 9 -18.75 35.83 4.40
N ILE A 10 -19.37 34.65 4.37
CA ILE A 10 -18.68 33.37 4.29
C ILE A 10 -18.10 33.31 2.87
N LEU A 11 -16.87 33.78 2.71
CA LEU A 11 -16.09 33.55 1.50
C LEU A 11 -15.99 32.03 1.29
N PRO A 12 -16.44 31.48 0.15
CA PRO A 12 -16.25 30.08 -0.13
C PRO A 12 -14.75 29.81 -0.13
N ILE A 13 -14.30 28.94 0.78
CA ILE A 13 -12.93 28.41 0.78
C ILE A 13 -12.85 27.52 -0.47
N PHE A 14 -12.52 28.13 -1.62
CA PHE A 14 -12.10 27.38 -2.78
C PHE A 14 -10.90 26.54 -2.33
N ALA A 15 -11.05 25.22 -2.36
CA ALA A 15 -9.90 24.32 -2.25
C ALA A 15 -8.93 24.76 -3.35
N ALA A 16 -7.82 25.38 -2.95
CA ALA A 16 -6.89 25.96 -3.90
C ALA A 16 -6.36 24.84 -4.80
N ASN A 17 -6.66 24.92 -6.10
CA ASN A 17 -6.14 24.00 -7.11
C ASN A 17 -4.64 23.79 -6.90
N ILE A 18 -4.19 22.53 -6.92
CA ILE A 18 -2.79 22.18 -6.67
C ILE A 18 -1.90 22.95 -7.65
N SER A 19 -0.95 23.72 -7.12
CA SER A 19 -0.05 24.51 -7.95
C SER A 19 0.71 23.63 -8.93
N LYS A 20 0.77 24.04 -10.21
CA LYS A 20 1.48 23.32 -11.27
C LYS A 20 2.93 22.99 -10.90
N LYS A 21 3.55 23.82 -10.05
CA LYS A 21 4.90 23.64 -9.50
C LYS A 21 5.08 22.32 -8.74
N TYR A 22 4.04 21.82 -8.06
CA TYR A 22 4.15 20.66 -7.16
C TYR A 22 3.30 19.46 -7.59
N MET A 23 2.61 19.54 -8.73
CA MET A 23 1.67 18.49 -9.17
C MET A 23 2.31 17.13 -9.37
N VAL A 24 3.55 17.07 -9.87
CA VAL A 24 4.22 15.80 -10.19
C VAL A 24 5.58 15.72 -9.50
N ALA A 25 5.95 14.51 -9.08
CA ALA A 25 7.22 14.25 -8.38
C ALA A 25 8.45 14.62 -9.21
N ASN A 26 8.32 14.64 -10.54
CA ASN A 26 9.40 15.08 -11.43
C ASN A 26 9.81 16.54 -11.19
N ASN A 27 8.88 17.39 -10.75
CA ASN A 27 9.21 18.78 -10.39
C ASN A 27 10.08 18.86 -9.13
N CYS A 28 9.92 17.90 -8.22
CA CYS A 28 10.76 17.79 -7.02
C CYS A 28 12.16 17.26 -7.36
N MET A 29 12.32 16.51 -8.45
CA MET A 29 13.57 15.82 -8.82
C MET A 29 14.74 16.78 -9.03
N ALA A 30 14.49 18.00 -9.50
CA ALA A 30 15.53 19.00 -9.73
C ALA A 30 16.36 19.28 -8.46
N CYS A 31 15.71 19.29 -7.29
CA CYS A 31 16.35 19.51 -6.00
C CYS A 31 16.47 18.22 -5.16
N HIS A 32 15.57 17.26 -5.32
CA HIS A 32 15.46 16.07 -4.45
C HIS A 32 15.71 14.76 -5.22
N LYS A 33 16.64 14.79 -6.18
CA LYS A 33 16.86 13.70 -7.15
C LYS A 33 16.86 12.30 -6.54
N TRP A 34 17.70 12.06 -5.54
CA TRP A 34 17.84 10.73 -4.96
C TRP A 34 16.57 10.26 -4.24
N VAL A 35 15.84 11.17 -3.58
CA VAL A 35 14.56 10.85 -2.92
C VAL A 35 13.55 10.40 -3.97
N VAL A 36 13.45 11.16 -5.06
CA VAL A 36 12.53 10.84 -6.16
C VAL A 36 12.94 9.55 -6.87
N ASP A 37 14.23 9.32 -7.09
CA ASP A 37 14.74 8.08 -7.71
C ASP A 37 14.38 6.84 -6.85
N LYS A 38 14.51 6.92 -5.52
CA LYS A 38 14.07 5.85 -4.62
C LYS A 38 12.55 5.66 -4.64
N TRP A 39 11.79 6.75 -4.52
CA TRP A 39 10.32 6.72 -4.56
C TRP A 39 9.78 6.11 -5.86
N LYS A 40 10.40 6.40 -7.01
CA LYS A 40 10.00 5.85 -8.31
C LYS A 40 9.99 4.32 -8.33
N THR A 41 10.81 3.64 -7.50
CA THR A 41 10.84 2.18 -7.41
C THR A 41 9.66 1.55 -6.65
N SER A 42 8.92 2.36 -5.89
CA SER A 42 7.87 1.89 -4.97
C SER A 42 6.54 1.58 -5.65
N TRP A 43 5.60 0.98 -4.90
CA TRP A 43 4.20 0.93 -5.32
C TRP A 43 3.45 2.25 -5.11
N HIS A 44 3.96 3.17 -4.29
CA HIS A 44 3.38 4.51 -4.12
C HIS A 44 3.43 5.30 -5.44
N SER A 45 4.57 5.28 -6.16
CA SER A 45 4.71 5.94 -7.47
C SER A 45 3.87 5.32 -8.58
N ARG A 46 3.37 4.09 -8.35
CA ARG A 46 2.60 3.28 -9.28
C ARG A 46 1.16 3.05 -8.81
N SER A 47 0.68 3.76 -7.78
CA SER A 47 -0.62 3.50 -7.16
C SER A 47 -1.83 3.85 -8.04
N HIS A 48 -1.61 4.54 -9.16
CA HIS A 48 -2.64 4.83 -10.14
C HIS A 48 -2.82 3.66 -11.12
N TYR A 49 -4.06 3.39 -11.55
CA TYR A 49 -4.38 2.22 -12.39
C TYR A 49 -3.68 2.23 -13.76
N SER A 50 -3.29 3.40 -14.27
CA SER A 50 -2.48 3.48 -15.49
C SER A 50 -1.04 2.94 -15.33
N LYS A 51 -0.56 2.75 -14.10
CA LYS A 51 0.80 2.31 -13.76
C LYS A 51 0.84 0.96 -13.02
N ASP A 52 -0.32 0.46 -12.58
CA ASP A 52 -0.50 -0.82 -11.90
C ASP A 52 -1.57 -1.67 -12.63
N PRO A 53 -1.13 -2.65 -13.44
CA PRO A 53 -2.03 -3.55 -14.17
C PRO A 53 -2.94 -4.40 -13.28
N LEU A 54 -2.48 -4.80 -12.09
CA LEU A 54 -3.32 -5.56 -11.15
C LEU A 54 -4.42 -4.67 -10.57
N TYR A 55 -4.07 -3.44 -10.18
CA TYR A 55 -5.05 -2.49 -9.70
C TYR A 55 -6.09 -2.16 -10.80
N LYS A 56 -5.63 -1.89 -12.03
CA LYS A 56 -6.51 -1.70 -13.20
C LYS A 56 -7.46 -2.85 -13.42
N ALA A 57 -6.95 -4.08 -13.49
CA ALA A 57 -7.77 -5.27 -13.69
C ALA A 57 -8.79 -5.45 -12.55
N THR A 58 -8.40 -5.14 -11.31
CA THR A 58 -9.29 -5.17 -10.14
C THR A 58 -10.42 -4.14 -10.28
N LEU A 59 -10.11 -2.88 -10.65
CA LEU A 59 -11.12 -1.84 -10.84
C LEU A 59 -12.10 -2.19 -11.96
N GLN A 60 -11.60 -2.65 -13.11
CA GLN A 60 -12.43 -3.10 -14.24
C GLN A 60 -13.33 -4.28 -13.85
N TYR A 61 -12.77 -5.24 -13.11
CA TYR A 61 -13.54 -6.37 -12.58
C TYR A 61 -14.65 -5.91 -11.64
N MET A 62 -14.35 -4.97 -10.73
CA MET A 62 -15.33 -4.40 -9.81
C MET A 62 -16.42 -3.61 -10.54
N SER A 63 -16.04 -2.76 -11.50
CA SER A 63 -16.97 -2.02 -12.36
C SER A 63 -17.97 -2.97 -13.02
N LYS A 64 -17.48 -4.04 -13.68
CA LYS A 64 -18.35 -5.05 -14.30
C LYS A 64 -19.25 -5.78 -13.30
N LYS A 65 -18.75 -6.12 -12.11
CA LYS A 65 -19.54 -6.86 -11.11
C LYS A 65 -20.54 -6.01 -10.35
N LEU A 66 -20.28 -4.71 -10.25
CA LEU A 66 -21.16 -3.75 -9.58
C LEU A 66 -22.09 -3.04 -10.56
N HIS A 67 -21.92 -3.24 -11.87
CA HIS A 67 -22.63 -2.50 -12.94
C HIS A 67 -22.51 -0.99 -12.73
N ARG A 68 -21.27 -0.53 -12.51
CA ARG A 68 -20.96 0.88 -12.31
C ARG A 68 -19.88 1.34 -13.27
N PRO A 69 -19.90 2.60 -13.72
CA PRO A 69 -18.80 3.20 -14.47
C PRO A 69 -17.47 3.02 -13.73
N LEU A 70 -16.38 2.89 -14.51
CA LEU A 70 -15.05 2.66 -13.95
C LEU A 70 -14.62 3.83 -13.06
N GLU A 71 -14.93 5.04 -13.50
CA GLU A 71 -14.67 6.33 -12.85
C GLU A 71 -15.27 6.37 -11.44
N ALA A 72 -16.48 5.85 -11.27
CA ALA A 72 -17.13 5.79 -9.96
C ALA A 72 -16.39 4.85 -9.00
N ILE A 73 -15.84 3.75 -9.50
CA ILE A 73 -14.99 2.85 -8.71
C ILE A 73 -13.65 3.52 -8.41
N GLU A 74 -13.06 4.18 -9.39
CA GLU A 74 -11.79 4.89 -9.26
C GLU A 74 -11.85 5.98 -8.18
N ILE A 75 -12.85 6.86 -8.22
CA ILE A 75 -13.04 7.93 -7.23
C ILE A 75 -13.14 7.36 -5.81
N LYS A 76 -13.85 6.23 -5.66
CA LYS A 76 -13.95 5.55 -4.36
C LYS A 76 -12.60 5.05 -3.88
N CYS A 77 -11.81 4.44 -4.76
CA CYS A 77 -10.49 3.88 -4.42
C CYS A 77 -9.39 4.97 -4.31
N ALA A 78 -9.60 6.13 -4.92
CA ALA A 78 -8.75 7.30 -4.80
C ALA A 78 -8.65 7.81 -3.35
N GLN A 79 -9.53 7.36 -2.44
CA GLN A 79 -9.40 7.62 -1.00
C GLN A 79 -8.00 7.36 -0.45
N CYS A 80 -7.35 6.29 -0.91
CA CYS A 80 -6.00 5.92 -0.52
C CYS A 80 -5.03 5.91 -1.70
N HIS A 81 -5.52 5.68 -2.93
CA HIS A 81 -4.65 5.57 -4.11
C HIS A 81 -4.26 6.92 -4.71
N ASN A 82 -5.06 7.97 -4.45
CA ASN A 82 -4.86 9.38 -4.85
C ASN A 82 -5.65 10.34 -3.95
N PRO A 83 -5.32 10.45 -2.65
CA PRO A 83 -6.13 11.16 -1.67
C PRO A 83 -6.22 12.68 -1.92
N ARG A 84 -5.45 13.23 -2.87
CA ARG A 84 -5.55 14.64 -3.30
C ARG A 84 -6.53 14.92 -4.43
N MET A 85 -7.12 13.90 -5.07
CA MET A 85 -8.10 14.09 -6.17
C MET A 85 -9.22 15.06 -5.77
N ASP A 86 -9.55 16.07 -6.57
CA ASP A 86 -10.52 17.10 -6.16
C ASP A 86 -11.95 16.54 -6.01
N VAL A 87 -12.30 15.50 -6.77
CA VAL A 87 -13.58 14.80 -6.68
C VAL A 87 -13.46 13.61 -5.73
N LYS A 88 -14.33 13.58 -4.72
CA LYS A 88 -14.28 12.60 -3.62
C LYS A 88 -15.39 11.55 -3.63
N LYS A 89 -16.47 11.85 -4.36
CA LYS A 89 -17.67 11.02 -4.51
C LYS A 89 -18.38 11.42 -5.79
N MET A 90 -19.16 10.51 -6.33
CA MET A 90 -20.21 10.78 -7.32
C MET A 90 -21.56 10.46 -6.66
N SER A 91 -22.56 11.29 -6.91
CA SER A 91 -23.98 11.03 -6.64
C SER A 91 -24.51 9.89 -7.52
N GLU A 92 -25.67 9.34 -7.18
CA GLU A 92 -26.29 8.30 -8.01
C GLU A 92 -26.69 8.86 -9.38
N ASP A 93 -27.16 10.10 -9.46
CA ASP A 93 -27.50 10.75 -10.73
C ASP A 93 -26.27 10.89 -11.63
N GLU A 94 -25.15 11.38 -11.11
CA GLU A 94 -23.88 11.44 -11.86
C GLU A 94 -23.41 10.06 -12.34
N ILE A 95 -23.64 9.02 -11.54
CA ILE A 95 -23.30 7.63 -11.90
C ILE A 95 -24.20 7.13 -13.04
N ILE A 96 -25.50 7.40 -12.98
CA ILE A 96 -26.48 7.02 -14.01
C ILE A 96 -26.17 7.77 -15.31
N SER A 97 -25.98 9.09 -15.26
CA SER A 97 -25.58 9.90 -16.41
C SER A 97 -24.31 9.35 -17.06
N ARG A 98 -23.30 9.04 -16.25
CA ARG A 98 -22.04 8.48 -16.76
C ARG A 98 -22.23 7.11 -17.40
N ALA A 99 -23.10 6.26 -16.84
CA ALA A 99 -23.38 4.93 -17.39
C ALA A 99 -24.03 4.98 -18.78
N VAL A 100 -24.76 6.05 -19.11
CA VAL A 100 -25.34 6.28 -20.44
C VAL A 100 -24.45 7.16 -21.35
N GLY A 101 -23.18 7.37 -20.98
CA GLY A 101 -22.22 8.12 -21.78
C GLY A 101 -22.24 9.64 -21.58
N ILE A 102 -23.02 10.15 -20.62
CA ILE A 102 -23.08 11.57 -20.30
C ILE A 102 -22.12 11.87 -19.14
N GLY A 103 -20.98 12.46 -19.47
CA GLY A 103 -19.96 12.87 -18.51
C GLY A 103 -20.07 14.33 -18.08
N ASP A 104 -19.36 14.67 -17.01
CA ASP A 104 -19.17 16.05 -16.57
C ASP A 104 -17.68 16.43 -16.62
N LYS A 105 -17.42 17.65 -17.12
CA LYS A 105 -16.07 18.18 -17.32
C LYS A 105 -15.24 18.19 -16.03
N LYS A 106 -15.86 18.50 -14.89
CA LYS A 106 -15.16 18.62 -13.61
C LYS A 106 -14.59 17.28 -13.15
N THR A 107 -15.38 16.20 -13.23
CA THR A 107 -14.92 14.85 -12.91
C THR A 107 -13.86 14.38 -13.89
N ASP A 108 -14.04 14.67 -15.18
CA ASP A 108 -13.07 14.28 -16.21
C ASP A 108 -11.72 14.96 -15.99
N GLU A 109 -11.72 16.24 -15.67
CA GLU A 109 -10.51 16.99 -15.31
C GLU A 109 -9.87 16.44 -14.03
N ALA A 110 -10.66 16.15 -13.00
CA ALA A 110 -10.15 15.63 -11.72
C ALA A 110 -9.51 14.25 -11.85
N ILE A 111 -10.14 13.32 -12.57
CA ILE A 111 -9.61 11.97 -12.82
C ILE A 111 -8.37 12.03 -13.71
N ASN A 112 -8.38 12.92 -14.72
CA ASN A 112 -7.27 13.01 -15.67
C ASN A 112 -6.10 13.87 -15.21
N ALA A 113 -6.22 14.54 -14.06
CA ALA A 113 -5.20 15.43 -13.54
C ALA A 113 -3.83 14.75 -13.38
N ALA A 114 -2.76 15.47 -13.73
CA ALA A 114 -1.40 14.94 -13.72
C ALA A 114 -0.99 14.41 -12.33
N TYR A 115 -1.39 15.11 -11.26
CA TYR A 115 -1.07 14.72 -9.89
C TYR A 115 -1.79 13.44 -9.43
N VAL A 116 -2.97 13.15 -10.00
CA VAL A 116 -3.70 11.89 -9.77
C VAL A 116 -3.02 10.73 -10.49
N LYS A 117 -2.57 10.96 -11.73
CA LYS A 117 -1.81 9.95 -12.49
C LYS A 117 -0.42 9.69 -11.91
N ASP A 118 0.08 10.59 -11.07
CA ASP A 118 1.37 10.44 -10.40
C ASP A 118 1.33 9.61 -9.10
N GLY A 119 0.15 9.11 -8.73
CA GLY A 119 -0.03 8.21 -7.60
C GLY A 119 0.18 8.88 -6.24
N ILE A 120 0.64 8.11 -5.26
CA ILE A 120 1.06 8.61 -3.95
C ILE A 120 2.42 9.28 -4.10
N ASN A 121 2.40 10.50 -4.61
CA ASN A 121 3.58 11.32 -4.87
C ASN A 121 3.99 12.16 -3.64
N CYS A 122 4.98 13.04 -3.83
CA CYS A 122 5.58 13.83 -2.77
C CYS A 122 4.54 14.65 -1.99
N ILE A 123 3.63 15.35 -2.68
CA ILE A 123 2.64 16.24 -2.04
C ILE A 123 1.53 15.48 -1.32
N VAL A 124 1.32 14.20 -1.65
CA VAL A 124 0.35 13.38 -0.90
C VAL A 124 0.79 13.18 0.55
N CYS A 125 2.09 13.04 0.81
CA CYS A 125 2.61 12.92 2.17
C CYS A 125 3.07 14.27 2.74
N HIS A 126 3.79 15.05 1.94
CA HIS A 126 4.48 16.27 2.40
C HIS A 126 3.60 17.52 2.36
N ASN A 127 2.34 17.47 1.96
CA ASN A 127 1.42 18.62 2.06
C ASN A 127 0.29 18.40 3.08
N ILE A 128 0.42 17.40 3.96
CA ILE A 128 -0.53 17.16 5.05
C ILE A 128 -0.23 18.14 6.18
N LYS A 129 -1.18 19.01 6.51
CA LYS A 129 -1.07 19.91 7.68
C LYS A 129 -1.31 19.14 8.98
N ALA A 130 -2.37 18.33 9.00
CA ALA A 130 -2.74 17.55 10.17
C ALA A 130 -3.42 16.23 9.77
N ILE A 131 -3.31 15.24 10.66
CA ILE A 131 -3.98 13.95 10.53
C ILE A 131 -5.01 13.82 11.66
N LYS A 132 -6.25 13.55 11.31
CA LYS A 132 -7.32 13.18 12.23
C LYS A 132 -7.30 11.66 12.37
N GLU A 133 -6.55 11.18 13.36
CA GLU A 133 -6.45 9.75 13.64
C GLU A 133 -7.85 9.19 13.94
N SER A 134 -8.06 7.95 13.53
CA SER A 134 -9.32 7.23 13.68
C SER A 134 -8.99 5.74 13.65
N HIS A 135 -9.81 4.88 14.24
CA HIS A 135 -9.78 3.41 14.03
C HIS A 135 -10.91 2.92 13.08
N ASP A 136 -11.84 3.82 12.72
CA ASP A 136 -12.99 3.56 11.86
C ASP A 136 -12.57 3.44 10.37
N PRO A 137 -12.84 2.28 9.71
CA PRO A 137 -12.59 2.07 8.28
C PRO A 137 -13.23 3.09 7.35
N ASP A 138 -14.32 3.75 7.77
CA ASP A 138 -15.04 4.72 6.93
C ASP A 138 -14.45 6.14 7.03
N LYS A 139 -13.52 6.36 7.97
CA LYS A 139 -12.82 7.63 8.24
C LYS A 139 -11.32 7.52 7.91
N ARG A 140 -11.00 6.86 6.80
CA ARG A 140 -9.64 6.60 6.28
C ARG A 140 -9.28 7.49 5.10
N GLY A 141 -8.01 7.43 4.70
CA GLY A 141 -7.51 8.08 3.50
C GLY A 141 -7.70 9.59 3.57
N TYR A 142 -8.12 10.21 2.47
CA TYR A 142 -8.36 11.67 2.43
C TYR A 142 -9.30 12.19 3.52
N LYS A 143 -10.20 11.36 4.08
CA LYS A 143 -11.13 11.78 5.14
C LYS A 143 -10.44 12.02 6.49
N SER A 144 -9.26 11.44 6.67
CA SER A 144 -8.42 11.63 7.87
C SER A 144 -7.39 12.75 7.71
N ILE A 145 -7.36 13.44 6.57
CA ILE A 145 -6.31 14.40 6.24
C ILE A 145 -6.87 15.82 6.25
N VAL A 146 -6.10 16.75 6.82
CA VAL A 146 -6.24 18.18 6.58
C VAL A 146 -5.07 18.62 5.72
N TRP A 147 -5.34 19.09 4.51
CA TRP A 147 -4.32 19.57 3.59
C TRP A 147 -3.79 20.95 4.02
N GLY A 148 -2.49 21.16 3.83
CA GLY A 148 -1.84 22.44 4.02
C GLY A 148 -1.93 23.35 2.78
N PRO A 149 -1.41 24.58 2.89
CA PRO A 149 -1.26 25.47 1.75
C PRO A 149 -0.40 24.83 0.65
N ASN A 150 -0.73 25.04 -0.63
CA ASN A 150 -0.03 24.39 -1.74
C ASN A 150 1.48 24.66 -1.79
N ASP A 151 1.95 25.81 -1.26
CA ASP A 151 3.35 26.22 -1.26
C ASP A 151 4.15 25.74 -0.05
N THR A 152 3.55 24.95 0.85
CA THR A 152 4.17 24.52 2.10
C THR A 152 4.39 23.01 2.13
N MET A 153 5.64 22.60 2.33
CA MET A 153 6.03 21.20 2.47
C MET A 153 6.39 20.88 3.92
N VAL A 154 5.76 19.86 4.49
CA VAL A 154 6.00 19.40 5.85
C VAL A 154 7.06 18.29 5.92
N GLY A 155 7.78 18.20 7.03
CA GLY A 155 8.76 17.15 7.28
C GLY A 155 9.17 17.04 8.76
N PRO A 156 10.23 16.27 9.07
CA PRO A 156 10.64 16.05 10.46
C PRO A 156 11.51 17.17 11.06
N PHE A 157 11.92 18.18 10.29
CA PHE A 157 12.91 19.18 10.73
C PHE A 157 12.30 20.57 10.86
N ALA A 158 12.40 21.17 12.05
CA ALA A 158 11.93 22.55 12.31
C ALA A 158 12.81 23.62 11.65
N ASP A 159 14.10 23.36 11.51
CA ASP A 159 15.09 24.27 10.91
C ASP A 159 15.25 24.06 9.40
N ALA A 160 14.35 23.31 8.75
CA ALA A 160 14.38 23.15 7.30
C ALA A 160 14.14 24.49 6.60
N LYS A 161 14.95 24.80 5.59
CA LYS A 161 14.82 25.99 4.73
C LYS A 161 14.85 25.54 3.27
N SER A 162 14.04 26.17 2.43
CA SER A 162 13.99 25.94 0.99
C SER A 162 13.80 27.27 0.26
N PRO A 163 14.49 27.50 -0.86
CA PRO A 163 14.32 28.70 -1.67
C PRO A 163 13.06 28.63 -2.57
N TYR A 164 12.41 27.47 -2.67
CA TYR A 164 11.37 27.20 -3.68
C TYR A 164 9.97 26.97 -3.09
N HIS A 165 9.90 26.51 -1.85
CA HIS A 165 8.64 26.28 -1.13
C HIS A 165 8.85 26.57 0.35
N LYS A 166 7.77 26.91 1.06
CA LYS A 166 7.79 27.00 2.51
C LYS A 166 8.01 25.62 3.12
N THR A 167 8.55 25.62 4.32
CA THR A 167 8.87 24.41 5.09
C THR A 167 8.24 24.51 6.47
N MET A 168 7.75 23.39 6.99
CA MET A 168 7.16 23.31 8.32
C MET A 168 7.43 21.94 8.93
N GLN A 169 7.71 21.85 10.23
CA GLN A 169 7.77 20.56 10.89
C GLN A 169 6.35 20.03 11.15
N ALA A 170 6.14 18.73 11.07
CA ALA A 170 4.85 18.14 11.45
C ALA A 170 5.00 16.87 12.30
N ASP A 171 4.10 16.73 13.29
CA ASP A 171 4.09 15.63 14.27
C ASP A 171 4.10 14.24 13.63
N HIS A 172 3.36 14.06 12.54
CA HIS A 172 3.25 12.78 11.84
C HIS A 172 4.54 12.35 11.10
N PHE A 173 5.60 13.17 11.09
CA PHE A 173 6.94 12.75 10.69
C PHE A 173 7.83 12.37 11.89
N LEU A 174 7.47 12.80 13.10
CA LEU A 174 8.08 12.35 14.35
C LEU A 174 7.44 11.03 14.83
N HIS A 175 6.15 10.85 14.51
CA HIS A 175 5.36 9.65 14.74
C HIS A 175 4.88 9.04 13.41
N PRO A 176 5.79 8.47 12.60
CA PRO A 176 5.53 8.14 11.20
C PRO A 176 4.46 7.06 10.97
N ASN A 177 4.18 6.20 11.95
CA ASN A 177 3.07 5.26 11.86
C ASN A 177 1.73 5.97 11.64
N LYS A 178 1.53 7.16 12.25
CA LYS A 178 0.33 7.98 12.05
C LYS A 178 0.11 8.30 10.57
N LEU A 179 1.18 8.65 9.87
CA LEU A 179 1.15 8.93 8.43
C LEU A 179 0.82 7.67 7.63
N CYS A 180 1.45 6.52 7.94
CA CYS A 180 1.19 5.27 7.24
C CYS A 180 -0.26 4.79 7.43
N PHE A 181 -0.80 4.94 8.64
CA PHE A 181 -2.14 4.48 9.02
C PHE A 181 -3.30 5.26 8.41
N VAL A 182 -3.04 6.43 7.83
CA VAL A 182 -4.00 7.12 6.94
C VAL A 182 -4.55 6.15 5.88
N CYS A 183 -3.68 5.35 5.27
CA CYS A 183 -4.06 4.43 4.19
C CYS A 183 -3.94 2.94 4.57
N HIS A 184 -3.02 2.58 5.47
CA HIS A 184 -2.67 1.19 5.74
C HIS A 184 -3.29 0.60 7.01
N TYR A 185 -4.14 1.34 7.73
CA TYR A 185 -4.68 0.84 8.99
C TYR A 185 -5.70 -0.30 8.78
N ASN A 186 -6.85 0.02 8.19
CA ASN A 186 -7.88 -0.96 7.84
C ASN A 186 -8.80 -0.42 6.73
N GLY A 187 -9.53 -1.33 6.10
CA GLY A 187 -10.59 -1.00 5.16
C GLY A 187 -11.64 -2.09 5.13
N ARG A 188 -12.88 -1.74 4.79
CA ARG A 188 -13.98 -2.70 4.65
C ARG A 188 -14.70 -2.57 3.31
N ASN A 189 -15.32 -3.67 2.88
CA ASN A 189 -16.21 -3.66 1.73
C ASN A 189 -17.66 -3.34 2.15
N LYS A 190 -18.58 -3.32 1.17
CA LYS A 190 -20.01 -3.02 1.40
C LYS A 190 -20.75 -4.06 2.26
N TYR A 191 -20.15 -5.20 2.54
CA TYR A 191 -20.68 -6.23 3.44
C TYR A 191 -19.98 -6.21 4.81
N HIS A 192 -19.31 -5.11 5.14
CA HIS A 192 -18.56 -4.90 6.38
C HIS A 192 -17.46 -5.94 6.63
N LYS A 193 -16.95 -6.60 5.58
CA LYS A 193 -15.79 -7.49 5.69
C LYS A 193 -14.52 -6.67 5.52
N LEU A 194 -13.56 -6.87 6.41
CA LEU A 194 -12.23 -6.30 6.30
C LEU A 194 -11.57 -6.78 4.99
N VAL A 195 -10.96 -5.87 4.25
CA VAL A 195 -10.29 -6.15 2.96
C VAL A 195 -8.77 -5.99 3.05
N TYR A 196 -8.32 -5.20 4.01
CA TYR A 196 -6.97 -5.09 4.54
C TYR A 196 -7.07 -4.60 6.00
N GLU A 197 -6.09 -4.94 6.83
CA GLU A 197 -6.13 -4.68 8.28
C GLU A 197 -4.72 -4.57 8.90
N THR A 198 -3.73 -4.09 8.15
CA THR A 198 -2.32 -4.07 8.57
C THR A 198 -2.06 -3.27 9.85
N GLY A 199 -2.74 -2.13 10.05
CA GLY A 199 -2.61 -1.36 11.29
C GLY A 199 -3.25 -2.04 12.48
N MET A 200 -4.38 -2.73 12.28
CA MET A 200 -4.99 -3.54 13.35
C MET A 200 -4.07 -4.71 13.75
N GLU A 201 -3.48 -5.40 12.75
CA GLU A 201 -2.50 -6.45 12.99
C GLU A 201 -1.28 -5.93 13.76
N TYR A 202 -0.79 -4.74 13.37
CA TYR A 202 0.32 -4.06 14.03
C TYR A 202 0.04 -3.78 15.50
N GLU A 203 -1.09 -3.15 15.81
CA GLU A 203 -1.44 -2.78 17.18
C GLU A 203 -1.65 -4.00 18.07
N GLN A 204 -2.34 -5.03 17.54
CA GLN A 204 -2.53 -6.30 18.24
C GLN A 204 -1.22 -7.00 18.60
N SER A 205 -0.15 -6.78 17.83
CA SER A 205 1.16 -7.36 18.12
C SER A 205 1.89 -6.73 19.31
N GLY A 206 1.44 -5.55 19.79
CA GLY A 206 2.12 -4.77 20.82
C GLY A 206 3.51 -4.26 20.44
N SER A 207 3.82 -4.19 19.14
CA SER A 207 5.13 -3.74 18.67
C SER A 207 5.33 -2.23 18.79
N THR A 208 6.55 -1.83 19.15
CA THR A 208 7.00 -0.43 19.12
C THR A 208 7.80 -0.07 17.87
N LYS A 209 8.22 -1.06 17.06
CA LYS A 209 8.97 -0.84 15.81
C LYS A 209 8.13 -0.13 14.77
N GLN A 210 8.55 1.04 14.32
CA GLN A 210 7.83 1.85 13.35
C GLN A 210 7.92 1.30 11.93
N CYS A 211 6.90 1.56 11.11
CA CYS A 211 6.84 1.10 9.71
C CYS A 211 8.09 1.52 8.91
N VAL A 212 8.57 2.74 9.14
CA VAL A 212 9.69 3.34 8.41
C VAL A 212 11.03 2.70 8.72
N GLU A 213 11.17 1.98 9.85
CA GLU A 213 12.41 1.29 10.22
C GLU A 213 12.70 0.14 9.27
N CYS A 214 11.67 -0.57 8.81
CA CYS A 214 11.81 -1.65 7.84
C CYS A 214 11.55 -1.16 6.40
N HIS A 215 10.52 -0.34 6.17
CA HIS A 215 10.09 -0.02 4.80
C HIS A 215 10.83 1.17 4.16
N MET A 216 11.50 2.02 4.94
CA MET A 216 12.21 3.21 4.41
C MET A 216 13.72 3.16 4.66
N SER A 217 14.29 1.96 4.78
CA SER A 217 15.69 1.71 5.15
C SER A 217 16.10 2.24 6.52
N GLU A 218 17.29 1.86 6.97
CA GLU A 218 17.94 2.50 8.10
C GLU A 218 18.24 3.98 7.84
N LYS A 219 18.44 4.73 8.92
CA LYS A 219 18.83 6.14 8.90
C LYS A 219 20.25 6.29 8.37
N ARG A 220 20.50 7.32 7.56
CA ARG A 220 21.80 7.63 6.96
C ARG A 220 22.00 9.13 6.88
N GLU A 221 23.24 9.58 7.02
CA GLU A 221 23.61 10.98 6.83
C GLU A 221 23.61 11.34 5.35
N ARG A 222 22.70 12.21 4.93
CA ARG A 222 22.59 12.68 3.54
C ARG A 222 22.11 14.12 3.45
N ARG A 223 22.43 14.78 2.33
CA ARG A 223 21.77 16.03 1.95
C ARG A 223 20.43 15.72 1.30
N LEU A 224 19.35 16.27 1.82
CA LEU A 224 18.01 16.09 1.24
C LEU A 224 17.85 16.79 -0.11
N ALA A 225 18.57 17.90 -0.32
CA ALA A 225 18.56 18.63 -1.58
C ALA A 225 19.98 18.84 -2.12
N ASN A 226 20.11 18.90 -3.44
CA ASN A 226 21.38 19.13 -4.15
C ASN A 226 21.55 20.57 -4.66
N ILE A 227 20.67 21.50 -4.27
CA ILE A 227 20.72 22.90 -4.68
C ILE A 227 21.49 23.76 -3.69
N VAL A 228 22.40 24.61 -4.19
CA VAL A 228 23.13 25.61 -3.40
C VAL A 228 22.18 26.76 -3.07
N VAL A 229 22.11 27.15 -1.80
CA VAL A 229 21.31 28.29 -1.33
C VAL A 229 22.26 29.24 -0.61
N ASN A 230 22.30 30.51 -1.04
CA ASN A 230 23.20 31.53 -0.49
C ASN A 230 24.67 31.08 -0.43
N GLY A 231 25.16 30.50 -1.52
CA GLY A 231 26.56 30.04 -1.63
C GLY A 231 26.91 28.77 -0.85
N SER A 232 25.97 28.17 -0.10
CA SER A 232 26.20 26.96 0.69
C SER A 232 25.30 25.80 0.30
N LEU A 233 25.85 24.58 0.35
CA LEU A 233 25.05 23.36 0.19
C LEU A 233 24.12 23.14 1.39
N PRO A 234 22.95 22.52 1.21
CA PRO A 234 22.01 22.26 2.29
C PRO A 234 22.63 21.36 3.35
N LYS A 235 22.35 21.62 4.62
CA LYS A 235 22.82 20.84 5.77
C LYS A 235 22.64 19.33 5.57
N ILE A 236 23.66 18.54 5.93
CA ILE A 236 23.56 17.08 6.01
C ILE A 236 22.65 16.72 7.18
N ARG A 237 21.75 15.76 6.97
CA ARG A 237 20.77 15.32 7.96
C ARG A 237 20.70 13.81 8.00
N THR A 238 20.36 13.29 9.17
CA THR A 238 19.99 11.90 9.37
C THR A 238 18.62 11.62 8.76
N VAL A 239 18.58 10.93 7.63
CA VAL A 239 17.34 10.70 6.85
C VAL A 239 17.22 9.25 6.39
N ARG A 240 16.05 8.91 5.87
CA ARG A 240 15.69 7.57 5.40
C ARG A 240 15.47 7.56 3.89
N ASP A 241 15.66 6.42 3.25
CA ASP A 241 15.38 6.26 1.84
C ASP A 241 13.86 6.15 1.59
N HIS A 242 13.38 6.77 0.52
CA HIS A 242 11.97 6.67 0.12
C HIS A 242 11.71 5.40 -0.73
N LEU A 243 12.28 4.27 -0.33
CA LEU A 243 12.14 2.99 -1.04
C LEU A 243 10.73 2.41 -0.92
N PHE A 244 10.12 2.54 0.27
CA PHE A 244 8.86 1.87 0.63
C PHE A 244 8.92 0.38 0.26
N MET A 245 9.92 -0.30 0.81
CA MET A 245 10.29 -1.66 0.43
C MET A 245 9.10 -2.61 0.53
N GLY A 246 8.84 -3.31 -0.57
CA GLY A 246 7.93 -4.44 -0.62
C GLY A 246 8.62 -5.64 -1.26
N ALA A 247 7.84 -6.59 -1.76
CA ALA A 247 8.36 -7.82 -2.38
C ALA A 247 9.34 -7.60 -3.56
N ARG A 248 9.37 -6.42 -4.18
CA ARG A 248 10.04 -6.20 -5.48
C ARG A 248 11.34 -5.42 -5.44
N ASN A 249 11.56 -4.62 -4.41
CA ASN A 249 12.60 -3.59 -4.39
C ASN A 249 13.45 -3.63 -3.12
N GLY A 250 13.59 -4.82 -2.53
CA GLY A 250 14.42 -5.06 -1.35
C GLY A 250 14.41 -6.52 -0.92
N ASP A 251 15.04 -6.78 0.22
CA ASP A 251 15.20 -8.09 0.86
C ASP A 251 14.18 -8.33 1.99
N ILE A 252 13.09 -7.54 1.99
CA ILE A 252 12.13 -7.51 3.10
C ILE A 252 11.40 -8.86 3.29
N LEU A 253 11.28 -9.67 2.23
CA LEU A 253 10.64 -10.98 2.31
C LEU A 253 11.52 -11.99 3.07
N GLN A 254 12.82 -12.00 2.79
CA GLN A 254 13.80 -12.84 3.48
C GLN A 254 13.90 -12.47 4.96
N LYS A 255 13.78 -11.17 5.27
CA LYS A 255 13.79 -10.68 6.66
C LYS A 255 12.46 -10.87 7.41
N ALA A 256 11.35 -11.01 6.68
CA ALA A 256 10.03 -11.12 7.29
C ALA A 256 9.76 -12.49 7.92
N LEU A 257 10.28 -13.57 7.31
CA LEU A 257 10.10 -14.93 7.78
C LEU A 257 11.46 -15.61 7.98
N ASP A 258 11.74 -15.94 9.23
CA ASP A 258 12.84 -16.84 9.56
C ASP A 258 12.36 -18.28 9.38
N VAL A 259 13.12 -19.08 8.61
CA VAL A 259 12.72 -20.41 8.19
C VAL A 259 13.72 -21.43 8.72
N LYS A 260 13.20 -22.42 9.45
CA LYS A 260 13.98 -23.57 9.92
C LYS A 260 13.29 -24.84 9.46
N ALA A 261 14.07 -25.85 9.11
CA ALA A 261 13.50 -27.12 8.69
C ALA A 261 14.36 -28.28 9.18
N SER A 262 13.70 -29.39 9.51
CA SER A 262 14.32 -30.61 10.00
C SER A 262 13.52 -31.82 9.55
N VAL A 263 14.18 -32.96 9.37
CA VAL A 263 13.52 -34.24 9.11
C VAL A 263 13.78 -35.17 10.28
N ASN A 264 12.70 -35.67 10.88
CA ASN A 264 12.76 -36.62 12.00
C ASN A 264 11.67 -37.67 11.81
N ASN A 265 11.94 -38.93 12.10
CA ASN A 265 10.96 -40.03 12.08
C ASN A 265 10.11 -40.09 10.79
N GLY A 266 10.75 -39.95 9.62
CA GLY A 266 10.06 -39.99 8.33
C GLY A 266 9.17 -38.77 8.04
N ARG A 267 9.31 -37.67 8.79
CA ARG A 267 8.52 -36.45 8.62
C ARG A 267 9.40 -35.21 8.49
N LEU A 268 9.16 -34.43 7.43
CA LEU A 268 9.69 -33.09 7.29
C LEU A 268 8.85 -32.12 8.13
N THR A 269 9.52 -31.32 8.95
CA THR A 269 8.93 -30.22 9.74
C THR A 269 9.58 -28.91 9.33
N ILE A 270 8.77 -27.90 9.01
CA ILE A 270 9.19 -26.57 8.59
C ILE A 270 8.58 -25.56 9.57
N HIS A 271 9.43 -24.81 10.25
CA HIS A 271 9.07 -23.67 11.08
C HIS A 271 9.17 -22.38 10.29
N LEU A 272 8.14 -21.55 10.38
CA LEU A 272 8.01 -20.25 9.72
C LEU A 272 7.76 -19.19 10.79
N ILE A 273 8.82 -18.55 11.25
CA ILE A 273 8.77 -17.59 12.34
C ILE A 273 8.59 -16.19 11.75
N ASN A 274 7.40 -15.61 11.96
CA ASN A 274 7.09 -14.26 11.50
C ASN A 274 7.77 -13.21 12.37
N ARG A 275 8.76 -12.51 11.81
CA ARG A 275 9.50 -11.44 12.49
C ARG A 275 8.81 -10.07 12.39
N THR A 276 7.71 -10.00 11.66
CA THR A 276 6.98 -8.75 11.44
C THR A 276 5.88 -8.54 12.50
N PRO A 277 5.55 -7.28 12.81
CA PRO A 277 4.46 -6.95 13.72
C PRO A 277 3.07 -7.06 13.08
N HIS A 278 2.98 -7.50 11.83
CA HIS A 278 1.71 -7.70 11.11
C HIS A 278 1.64 -9.14 10.57
N ARG A 279 0.55 -9.51 9.90
CA ARG A 279 0.49 -10.84 9.29
C ARG A 279 1.46 -10.97 8.12
N VAL A 280 1.84 -12.20 7.79
CA VAL A 280 2.54 -12.51 6.53
C VAL A 280 1.68 -13.47 5.70
N PRO A 281 1.22 -13.06 4.51
CA PRO A 281 1.32 -11.71 3.91
C PRO A 281 0.25 -10.72 4.44
N THR A 282 0.60 -9.46 4.75
CA THR A 282 -0.38 -8.40 5.09
C THR A 282 -0.85 -7.59 3.86
N GLY A 283 -1.78 -6.67 4.07
CA GLY A 283 -2.25 -5.71 3.07
C GLY A 283 -3.42 -6.24 2.25
N PHE A 284 -3.30 -6.16 0.92
CA PHE A 284 -4.32 -6.67 -0.01
C PHE A 284 -4.54 -8.18 0.22
N ALA A 285 -5.73 -8.59 0.64
CA ALA A 285 -5.99 -10.01 0.98
C ALA A 285 -6.03 -10.98 -0.23
N GLY A 286 -5.49 -10.59 -1.39
CA GLY A 286 -5.22 -11.46 -2.54
C GLY A 286 -3.79 -11.99 -2.62
N ARG A 287 -2.88 -11.56 -1.75
CA ARG A 287 -1.49 -12.07 -1.68
C ARG A 287 -1.44 -13.50 -1.12
N MET A 288 -0.37 -14.23 -1.41
CA MET A 288 -0.13 -15.55 -0.79
C MET A 288 1.35 -15.85 -0.57
N VAL A 289 1.63 -16.76 0.36
CA VAL A 289 2.90 -17.46 0.50
C VAL A 289 2.68 -18.93 0.16
N VAL A 290 3.60 -19.50 -0.61
CA VAL A 290 3.57 -20.91 -1.00
C VAL A 290 4.83 -21.57 -0.47
N ILE A 291 4.66 -22.73 0.15
CA ILE A 291 5.73 -23.61 0.60
C ILE A 291 5.68 -24.85 -0.30
N GLU A 292 6.78 -25.16 -0.96
CA GLU A 292 6.92 -26.38 -1.75
C GLU A 292 8.04 -27.23 -1.17
N ALA A 293 7.71 -28.46 -0.79
CA ALA A 293 8.67 -29.49 -0.41
C ALA A 293 8.83 -30.48 -1.57
N HIS A 294 10.04 -30.55 -2.10
CA HIS A 294 10.44 -31.37 -3.25
C HIS A 294 11.17 -32.62 -2.74
N PHE A 295 10.57 -33.79 -2.92
CA PHE A 295 11.07 -35.12 -2.56
C PHE A 295 11.37 -35.88 -3.87
N GLY A 296 12.50 -35.57 -4.50
CA GLY A 296 12.78 -36.00 -5.87
C GLY A 296 11.74 -35.46 -6.85
N ASN A 297 10.99 -36.35 -7.51
CA ASN A 297 9.93 -35.98 -8.45
C ASN A 297 8.59 -35.62 -7.77
N THR A 298 8.44 -35.91 -6.48
CA THR A 298 7.19 -35.63 -5.75
C THR A 298 7.26 -34.24 -5.12
N VAL A 299 6.27 -33.39 -5.40
CA VAL A 299 6.16 -32.06 -4.80
C VAL A 299 4.91 -31.99 -3.92
N LYS A 300 5.09 -31.75 -2.63
CA LYS A 300 4.01 -31.40 -1.70
C LYS A 300 3.98 -29.89 -1.47
N LYS A 301 2.78 -29.33 -1.28
CA LYS A 301 2.61 -27.87 -1.14
C LYS A 301 1.69 -27.52 0.01
N GLU A 302 1.98 -26.40 0.66
CA GLU A 302 1.10 -25.72 1.62
C GLU A 302 0.94 -24.25 1.17
N ILE A 303 -0.29 -23.74 1.24
CA ILE A 303 -0.62 -22.39 0.75
C ILE A 303 -1.20 -21.54 1.88
N ILE A 304 -0.52 -20.43 2.14
CA ILE A 304 -0.88 -19.45 3.15
C ILE A 304 -1.51 -18.23 2.45
N LYS A 305 -2.83 -18.06 2.59
CA LYS A 305 -3.63 -17.01 1.94
C LYS A 305 -4.92 -16.69 2.70
N THR A 306 -5.68 -15.75 2.17
CA THR A 306 -7.08 -15.53 2.55
C THR A 306 -7.98 -15.83 1.36
N GLN A 307 -9.20 -16.32 1.59
CA GLN A 307 -10.16 -16.57 0.51
C GLN A 307 -11.51 -15.94 0.79
N TYR A 308 -12.06 -15.25 -0.22
CA TYR A 308 -13.37 -14.61 -0.17
C TYR A 308 -14.30 -15.18 -1.25
N LEU A 309 -15.58 -15.30 -0.93
CA LEU A 309 -16.63 -15.66 -1.88
C LEU A 309 -17.59 -14.49 -2.12
N ASP A 310 -18.04 -14.35 -3.36
CA ASP A 310 -19.11 -13.41 -3.74
C ASP A 310 -20.49 -13.90 -3.27
N ARG A 311 -21.55 -13.14 -3.57
CA ARG A 311 -22.94 -13.51 -3.23
C ARG A 311 -23.40 -14.83 -3.86
N LYS A 312 -22.74 -15.29 -4.93
CA LYS A 312 -23.04 -16.54 -5.65
C LYS A 312 -22.12 -17.69 -5.22
N GLY A 313 -21.36 -17.52 -4.13
CA GLY A 313 -20.46 -18.56 -3.62
C GLY A 313 -19.17 -18.74 -4.43
N ARG A 314 -18.81 -17.81 -5.32
CA ARG A 314 -17.61 -17.95 -6.18
C ARG A 314 -16.44 -17.15 -5.61
N VAL A 315 -15.22 -17.70 -5.70
CA VAL A 315 -13.98 -17.02 -5.27
C VAL A 315 -13.88 -15.64 -5.92
N THR A 316 -13.62 -14.59 -5.14
CA THR A 316 -13.62 -13.20 -5.62
C THR A 316 -12.62 -12.33 -4.88
N VAL A 317 -12.34 -11.14 -5.42
CA VAL A 317 -11.51 -10.14 -4.74
C VAL A 317 -12.16 -9.69 -3.41
N PRO A 318 -11.37 -9.37 -2.37
CA PRO A 318 -11.89 -8.99 -1.05
C PRO A 318 -12.95 -7.88 -1.10
N TYR A 319 -12.78 -6.89 -1.99
CA TYR A 319 -13.70 -5.77 -2.17
C TYR A 319 -15.11 -6.14 -2.62
N LEU A 320 -15.33 -7.36 -3.14
CA LEU A 320 -16.62 -7.90 -3.53
C LEU A 320 -17.07 -9.09 -2.65
N GLY A 321 -16.25 -9.51 -1.69
CA GLY A 321 -16.46 -10.70 -0.88
C GLY A 321 -17.58 -10.53 0.15
N LYS A 322 -18.65 -11.33 0.05
CA LYS A 322 -19.69 -11.38 1.09
C LYS A 322 -19.26 -12.24 2.28
N LYS A 323 -18.48 -13.30 2.02
CA LYS A 323 -17.97 -14.24 3.05
C LYS A 323 -16.46 -14.35 2.94
N LYS A 324 -15.76 -14.21 4.08
CA LYS A 324 -14.37 -14.66 4.25
C LYS A 324 -14.43 -16.13 4.64
N VAL A 325 -13.92 -17.02 3.80
CA VAL A 325 -14.01 -18.48 4.00
C VAL A 325 -13.02 -18.91 5.07
N PHE A 326 -11.76 -18.51 4.88
CA PHE A 326 -10.67 -18.76 5.80
C PHE A 326 -9.63 -17.66 5.66
N ASP A 327 -8.76 -17.60 6.67
CA ASP A 327 -7.60 -16.73 6.72
C ASP A 327 -6.50 -17.46 7.50
N ASN A 328 -5.59 -18.14 6.80
CA ASN A 328 -4.52 -18.93 7.43
C ASN A 328 -3.16 -18.22 7.39
N ARG A 329 -3.15 -16.92 7.07
CA ARG A 329 -1.97 -16.05 7.10
C ARG A 329 -1.25 -16.15 8.44
N ILE A 330 0.08 -16.07 8.40
CA ILE A 330 0.92 -16.20 9.60
C ILE A 330 0.71 -14.94 10.46
N LEU A 331 0.27 -15.12 11.70
CA LEU A 331 0.02 -14.06 12.68
C LEU A 331 1.32 -13.33 13.07
N PRO A 332 1.25 -12.09 13.58
CA PRO A 332 2.42 -11.40 14.11
C PRO A 332 3.14 -12.27 15.16
N LYS A 333 4.46 -12.41 15.04
CA LYS A 333 5.32 -13.18 15.97
C LYS A 333 5.00 -14.68 16.06
N GLU A 334 4.12 -15.22 15.22
CA GLU A 334 3.80 -16.65 15.18
C GLU A 334 4.99 -17.47 14.67
N ASP A 335 5.23 -18.63 15.30
CA ASP A 335 6.01 -19.73 14.74
C ASP A 335 5.04 -20.75 14.13
N ARG A 336 4.82 -20.66 12.81
CA ARG A 336 3.93 -21.57 12.10
C ARG A 336 4.69 -22.84 11.74
N VAL A 337 4.19 -23.98 12.20
CA VAL A 337 4.73 -25.29 11.84
C VAL A 337 3.95 -25.89 10.66
N VAL A 338 4.67 -26.33 9.64
CA VAL A 338 4.14 -27.06 8.49
C VAL A 338 4.87 -28.39 8.38
N THR A 339 4.11 -29.49 8.27
CA THR A 339 4.68 -30.83 8.22
C THR A 339 4.29 -31.57 6.95
N PHE A 340 5.22 -32.37 6.43
CA PHE A 340 4.97 -33.29 5.32
C PHE A 340 5.57 -34.65 5.64
N ASP A 341 4.78 -35.71 5.57
CA ASP A 341 5.32 -37.08 5.64
C ASP A 341 6.15 -37.37 4.39
N LEU A 342 7.30 -38.02 4.56
CA LEU A 342 8.16 -38.42 3.45
C LEU A 342 7.44 -39.51 2.63
N PRO A 343 7.47 -39.43 1.29
CA PRO A 343 6.86 -40.45 0.43
C PRO A 343 7.65 -41.77 0.42
N SER A 344 8.92 -41.77 0.83
CA SER A 344 9.77 -42.97 0.90
C SER A 344 10.88 -42.76 1.92
N SER A 345 11.34 -43.85 2.54
CA SER A 345 12.51 -43.89 3.42
C SER A 345 13.84 -43.80 2.66
N ASN A 346 13.84 -44.02 1.34
CA ASN A 346 15.07 -44.05 0.51
C ASN A 346 15.45 -42.67 -0.06
N LEU A 347 14.85 -41.60 0.47
CA LEU A 347 15.20 -40.24 0.07
C LEU A 347 16.51 -39.84 0.75
N HIS A 348 17.41 -39.23 -0.01
CA HIS A 348 18.70 -38.72 0.49
C HIS A 348 18.73 -37.19 0.60
N GLU A 349 17.79 -36.51 -0.07
CA GLU A 349 17.69 -35.05 -0.07
C GLU A 349 16.22 -34.60 -0.12
N VAL A 350 15.93 -33.50 0.57
CA VAL A 350 14.69 -32.74 0.41
C VAL A 350 15.01 -31.28 0.13
N SER A 351 14.42 -30.71 -0.92
CA SER A 351 14.52 -29.28 -1.22
C SER A 351 13.24 -28.55 -0.87
N ILE A 352 13.37 -27.42 -0.19
CA ILE A 352 12.24 -26.61 0.30
C ILE A 352 12.33 -25.24 -0.36
N LYS A 353 11.30 -24.87 -1.11
CA LYS A 353 11.18 -23.54 -1.73
C LYS A 353 10.00 -22.82 -1.14
N ILE A 354 10.24 -21.65 -0.57
CA ILE A 354 9.19 -20.79 -0.02
C ILE A 354 9.23 -19.47 -0.77
N TYR A 355 8.09 -19.06 -1.29
CA TYR A 355 7.98 -17.83 -2.07
C TYR A 355 6.65 -17.12 -1.85
N TYR A 356 6.71 -15.80 -1.99
CA TYR A 356 5.59 -14.90 -1.95
C TYR A 356 5.07 -14.66 -3.37
N ARG A 357 3.75 -14.51 -3.52
CA ARG A 357 3.12 -14.04 -4.76
C ARG A 357 2.26 -12.81 -4.52
N LEU A 358 2.38 -11.87 -5.46
CA LEU A 358 1.59 -10.64 -5.48
C LEU A 358 0.10 -10.92 -5.71
N ILE A 359 -0.27 -12.06 -6.26
CA ILE A 359 -1.66 -12.45 -6.40
C ILE A 359 -1.74 -13.97 -6.34
N ASN A 360 -2.79 -14.50 -5.73
CA ASN A 360 -3.04 -15.94 -5.73
C ASN A 360 -3.59 -16.41 -7.08
N ASP A 361 -3.41 -17.69 -7.39
CA ASP A 361 -3.79 -18.30 -8.67
C ASP A 361 -5.25 -18.10 -9.04
N ASP A 362 -6.15 -18.18 -8.07
CA ASP A 362 -7.59 -18.05 -8.31
C ASP A 362 -7.94 -16.65 -8.80
N LEU A 363 -7.37 -15.63 -8.15
CA LEU A 363 -7.60 -14.24 -8.53
C LEU A 363 -6.85 -13.83 -9.78
N GLU A 364 -5.64 -14.35 -9.99
CA GLU A 364 -4.84 -14.08 -11.18
C GLU A 364 -5.59 -14.48 -12.45
N LYS A 365 -6.07 -15.73 -12.50
CA LYS A 365 -6.91 -16.25 -13.59
C LYS A 365 -8.19 -15.44 -13.76
N LYS A 366 -8.83 -15.06 -12.65
CA LYS A 366 -10.10 -14.34 -12.68
C LYS A 366 -9.97 -12.90 -13.18
N LEU A 367 -8.89 -12.23 -12.81
CA LEU A 367 -8.60 -10.85 -13.21
C LEU A 367 -7.91 -10.76 -14.57
N LYS A 368 -7.38 -11.87 -15.10
CA LYS A 368 -6.65 -11.93 -16.37
C LYS A 368 -5.51 -10.92 -16.43
N VAL A 369 -4.78 -10.79 -15.32
CA VAL A 369 -3.58 -9.94 -15.27
C VAL A 369 -2.49 -10.63 -16.07
N SER A 370 -1.93 -9.96 -17.08
CA SER A 370 -0.94 -10.53 -18.00
C SER A 370 0.49 -10.02 -17.77
N ASP A 371 0.68 -9.00 -16.92
CA ASP A 371 2.02 -8.45 -16.67
C ASP A 371 2.88 -9.49 -15.91
N PRO A 372 4.07 -9.86 -16.45
CA PRO A 372 4.98 -10.85 -15.86
C PRO A 372 5.29 -10.65 -14.37
N ILE A 373 5.23 -9.41 -13.88
CA ILE A 373 5.52 -9.10 -12.48
C ILE A 373 4.54 -9.76 -11.51
N PHE A 374 3.32 -10.05 -11.94
CA PHE A 374 2.29 -10.69 -11.10
C PHE A 374 2.31 -12.22 -11.18
N HIS A 375 2.95 -12.78 -12.22
CA HIS A 375 3.20 -14.23 -12.37
C HIS A 375 4.48 -14.69 -11.65
N LYS A 376 5.33 -13.75 -11.25
CA LYS A 376 6.63 -14.03 -10.63
C LYS A 376 6.49 -14.58 -9.20
N ASN A 377 7.28 -15.61 -8.90
CA ASN A 377 7.55 -16.07 -7.54
C ASN A 377 8.65 -15.22 -6.90
N TYR A 378 8.34 -14.56 -5.79
CA TYR A 378 9.30 -13.76 -5.03
C TYR A 378 9.88 -14.62 -3.91
N PRO A 379 11.15 -15.04 -3.99
CA PRO A 379 11.70 -16.00 -3.03
C PRO A 379 11.71 -15.42 -1.61
N ILE A 380 11.38 -16.26 -0.63
CA ILE A 380 11.53 -16.00 0.80
C ILE A 380 12.72 -16.81 1.31
N ALA A 381 12.71 -18.13 1.06
CA ALA A 381 13.78 -19.03 1.46
C ALA A 381 13.89 -20.21 0.48
N ASN A 382 15.10 -20.75 0.37
CA ASN A 382 15.38 -21.98 -0.34
C ASN A 382 16.34 -22.81 0.52
N LEU A 383 15.92 -23.99 0.96
CA LEU A 383 16.70 -24.88 1.80
C LEU A 383 16.88 -26.22 1.10
N LYS A 384 17.99 -26.88 1.43
CA LYS A 384 18.24 -28.27 1.08
C LYS A 384 18.67 -29.00 2.34
N LEU A 385 18.01 -30.11 2.64
CA LEU A 385 18.32 -30.97 3.76
C LEU A 385 18.79 -32.32 3.21
N LYS A 386 19.97 -32.75 3.63
CA LYS A 386 20.40 -34.14 3.46
C LYS A 386 19.76 -34.97 4.57
N ILE A 387 19.21 -36.12 4.23
CA ILE A 387 18.44 -36.98 5.15
C ILE A 387 18.85 -38.43 5.07
#